data_AF-A0A0P9BZ43-F1
#
_entry.id   AF-A0A0P9BZ43-F1
#
_cell.length_a   1.000
_cell.length_b   1.000
_cell.length_c   1.000
_cell.angle_alpha   90.00
_cell.angle_beta   90.00
_cell.angle_gamma   90.00
#
_symmetry.space_group_name_H-M   'P 1'
#
loop_
_entity.id
_entity.type
_entity.pdbx_description
1 polymer ?
#
loop_
_entity_poly.entity_id
_entity_poly.type
_entity_poly.pdbx_seq_one_letter_code
_entity_poly.pdbx_strand_id
1 'polypeptide(L)'
;MVSGQLHSSVYGPCGVDDQSMTEISGPPNSGKSLVLQQLMAHCLVPYEYGGRQMSIILINLSHKITKESLGKAVLDELRSHSKAAEDPSAEAKFTEIAKRCVSRVRILACFSTDDVSNSLRKRVLLAGPPQ
;
A
#
# COMPACT_ATOMS: atom_id res chain seq x y z
N MET A 1 -19.00 15.87 -3.13
CA MET A 1 -18.34 14.61 -3.49
C MET A 1 -16.84 14.90 -3.52
N VAL A 2 -16.12 14.52 -2.47
CA VAL A 2 -14.68 14.84 -2.35
C VAL A 2 -13.93 13.82 -3.19
N SER A 3 -13.23 14.30 -4.23
CA SER A 3 -12.40 13.50 -5.12
C SER A 3 -11.43 12.66 -4.28
N GLY A 4 -11.46 11.34 -4.44
CA GLY A 4 -10.68 10.36 -3.68
C GLY A 4 -9.18 10.37 -3.96
N GLN A 5 -8.63 11.51 -4.37
CA GLN A 5 -7.20 11.68 -4.57
C GLN A 5 -6.53 12.04 -3.25
N LEU A 6 -5.53 11.24 -2.88
CA LEU A 6 -4.59 11.56 -1.82
C LEU A 6 -3.96 12.93 -2.12
N HIS A 7 -4.15 13.89 -1.22
CA HIS A 7 -3.67 15.26 -1.42
C HIS A 7 -2.13 15.25 -1.55
N SER A 8 -1.60 15.89 -2.59
CA SER A 8 -0.16 15.90 -2.92
C SER A 8 0.71 16.47 -1.80
N SER A 9 0.13 17.26 -0.90
CA SER A 9 0.84 17.75 0.30
C SER A 9 1.12 16.68 1.35
N VAL A 10 0.48 15.51 1.28
CA VAL A 10 0.64 14.43 2.26
C VAL A 10 1.68 13.40 1.79
N TYR A 11 1.91 13.27 0.47
CA TYR A 11 2.76 12.21 -0.10
C TYR A 11 3.69 12.68 -1.22
N GLY A 12 3.85 13.98 -1.44
CA GLY A 12 4.64 14.50 -2.56
C GLY A 12 4.13 14.04 -3.94
N PRO A 13 4.80 14.41 -5.04
CA PRO A 13 4.47 13.96 -6.39
C PRO A 13 4.83 12.48 -6.64
N CYS A 14 5.64 11.87 -5.75
CA CYS A 14 6.19 10.53 -5.94
C CYS A 14 5.81 9.47 -4.91
N GLY A 15 5.00 9.82 -3.91
CA GLY A 15 4.80 8.98 -2.74
C GLY A 15 5.85 9.26 -1.66
N VAL A 16 6.16 8.26 -0.84
CA VAL A 16 7.14 8.41 0.24
C VAL A 16 8.55 8.55 -0.36
N ASP A 17 9.31 9.53 0.10
CA ASP A 17 10.71 9.71 -0.30
C ASP A 17 11.58 8.57 0.20
N ASP A 18 12.49 8.09 -0.64
CA ASP A 18 13.47 7.09 -0.27
C ASP A 18 14.38 7.59 0.86
N GLN A 19 14.81 6.68 1.74
CA GLN A 19 15.65 6.97 2.91
C GLN A 19 15.04 7.97 3.92
N SER A 20 13.74 8.23 3.83
CA SER A 20 12.99 9.05 4.78
C SER A 20 12.08 8.20 5.67
N MET A 21 11.73 8.74 6.83
CA MET A 21 10.72 8.15 7.72
C MET A 21 9.58 9.15 7.89
N THR A 22 8.39 8.74 7.45
CA THR A 22 7.17 9.56 7.57
C THR A 22 6.26 8.97 8.65
N GLU A 23 5.90 9.81 9.62
CA GLU A 23 4.93 9.45 10.66
C GLU A 23 3.54 9.99 10.29
N ILE A 24 2.52 9.14 10.42
CA ILE A 24 1.11 9.51 10.28
C ILE A 24 0.43 9.32 11.63
N SER A 25 0.20 10.41 12.36
CA SER A 25 -0.36 10.41 13.71
C SER A 25 -1.68 11.17 13.79
N GLY A 26 -2.43 10.97 14.89
CA GLY A 26 -3.72 11.61 15.11
C GLY A 26 -4.69 10.77 15.96
N PRO A 27 -5.85 11.34 16.36
CA PRO A 27 -6.82 10.68 17.24
C PRO A 27 -7.42 9.39 16.66
N PRO A 28 -8.01 8.49 17.48
CA PRO A 28 -8.80 7.38 16.97
C PRO A 28 -9.84 7.84 15.94
N ASN A 29 -10.11 7.02 14.91
CA ASN A 29 -11.03 7.33 13.80
C ASN A 29 -10.65 8.53 12.90
N SER A 30 -9.44 9.08 13.03
CA SER A 30 -8.95 10.15 12.13
C SER A 30 -8.57 9.69 10.71
N GLY A 31 -8.90 8.46 10.32
CA GLY A 31 -8.62 7.94 8.97
C GLY A 31 -7.20 7.43 8.70
N LYS A 32 -6.29 7.41 9.68
CA LYS A 32 -4.87 6.98 9.49
C LYS A 32 -4.70 5.63 8.82
N SER A 33 -5.50 4.63 9.23
CA SER A 33 -5.43 3.29 8.64
C SER A 33 -5.91 3.26 7.19
N LEU A 34 -6.90 4.10 6.84
CA LEU A 34 -7.38 4.26 5.48
C LEU A 34 -6.32 4.92 4.61
N VAL A 35 -5.74 6.01 5.11
CA VAL A 35 -4.59 6.72 4.51
C VAL A 35 -3.44 5.75 4.23
N LEU A 36 -3.04 4.94 5.23
CA LEU A 36 -2.00 3.94 5.06
C LEU A 36 -2.36 2.93 3.97
N GLN A 37 -3.61 2.45 3.92
CA GLN A 37 -4.06 1.49 2.93
C GLN A 37 -4.07 2.07 1.50
N GLN A 38 -4.46 3.33 1.34
CA GLN A 38 -4.42 4.04 0.06
C GLN A 38 -2.97 4.29 -0.39
N LEU A 39 -2.09 4.69 0.51
CA LEU A 39 -0.65 4.82 0.23
C LEU A 39 -0.04 3.49 -0.20
N MET A 40 -0.35 2.41 0.51
CA MET A 40 0.08 1.07 0.13
C MET A 40 -0.44 0.70 -1.25
N ALA A 41 -1.71 0.99 -1.56
CA ALA A 41 -2.28 0.73 -2.88
C ALA A 41 -1.51 1.46 -3.99
N HIS A 42 -1.28 2.76 -3.83
CA HIS A 42 -0.51 3.58 -4.76
C HIS A 42 0.91 3.04 -4.99
N CYS A 43 1.61 2.66 -3.92
CA CYS A 43 2.95 2.08 -4.02
C CYS A 43 2.96 0.74 -4.79
N LEU A 44 1.92 -0.09 -4.65
CA LEU A 44 1.85 -1.42 -5.28
C LEU A 44 1.46 -1.38 -6.75
N VAL A 45 0.61 -0.42 -7.14
CA VAL A 45 0.08 -0.26 -8.49
C VAL A 45 1.23 -0.08 -9.51
N PRO A 46 1.12 -0.65 -10.72
CA PRO A 46 2.18 -0.49 -11.74
C PRO A 46 2.35 0.96 -12.21
N TYR A 47 3.53 1.29 -12.72
CA TYR A 47 3.84 2.63 -13.26
C TYR A 47 2.89 3.07 -14.37
N GLU A 48 2.42 2.14 -15.19
CA GLU A 48 1.44 2.38 -16.27
C GLU A 48 0.13 2.99 -15.77
N TYR A 49 -0.18 2.78 -14.49
CA TYR A 49 -1.39 3.27 -13.81
C TYR A 49 -1.05 4.31 -12.74
N GLY A 50 0.10 4.97 -12.83
CA GLY A 50 0.50 6.05 -11.92
C GLY A 50 1.08 5.60 -10.58
N GLY A 51 1.21 4.28 -10.35
CA GLY A 51 1.81 3.75 -9.13
C GLY A 51 3.34 3.60 -9.22
N ARG A 52 3.92 2.88 -8.26
CA ARG A 52 5.38 2.71 -8.13
C ARG A 52 5.87 1.27 -8.24
N GLN A 53 4.98 0.30 -8.42
CA GLN A 53 5.30 -1.11 -8.58
C GLN A 53 6.21 -1.68 -7.46
N MET A 54 6.12 -1.14 -6.25
CA MET A 54 6.97 -1.50 -5.12
C MET A 54 6.48 -2.81 -4.45
N SER A 55 7.33 -3.36 -3.58
CA SER A 55 6.95 -4.44 -2.66
C SER A 55 6.82 -3.88 -1.25
N ILE A 56 5.81 -4.32 -0.52
CA ILE A 56 5.51 -3.78 0.82
C ILE A 56 5.61 -4.87 1.86
N ILE A 57 6.25 -4.56 2.97
CA ILE A 57 6.19 -5.38 4.18
C ILE A 57 5.42 -4.57 5.23
N LEU A 58 4.22 -5.03 5.56
CA LEU A 58 3.35 -4.42 6.57
C LEU A 58 3.54 -5.13 7.92
N ILE A 59 4.04 -4.42 8.93
CA ILE A 59 4.03 -4.88 10.31
C ILE A 59 2.69 -4.45 10.92
N ASN A 60 1.79 -5.41 11.12
CA ASN A 60 0.41 -5.14 11.49
C ASN A 60 0.18 -5.46 12.97
N LEU A 61 -0.02 -4.40 13.77
CA LEU A 61 -0.27 -4.48 15.21
C LEU A 61 -1.76 -4.53 15.57
N SER A 62 -2.62 -4.05 14.68
CA SER A 62 -4.06 -3.93 14.95
C SER A 62 -4.91 -4.97 14.22
N HIS A 63 -4.29 -5.71 13.30
CA HIS A 63 -4.92 -6.69 12.41
C HIS A 63 -6.07 -6.14 11.54
N LYS A 64 -6.22 -4.81 11.47
CA LYS A 64 -7.31 -4.14 10.72
C LYS A 64 -7.13 -4.16 9.21
N ILE A 65 -5.88 -4.22 8.74
CA ILE A 65 -5.56 -4.27 7.30
C ILE A 65 -5.38 -5.72 6.88
N THR A 66 -6.22 -6.18 5.94
CA THR A 66 -6.16 -7.51 5.36
C THR A 66 -5.78 -7.43 3.89
N LYS A 67 -5.38 -8.57 3.30
CA LYS A 67 -5.12 -8.65 1.85
C LYS A 67 -6.37 -8.30 1.03
N GLU A 68 -7.54 -8.64 1.55
CA GLU A 68 -8.83 -8.34 0.91
C GLU A 68 -9.14 -6.84 0.93
N SER A 69 -8.97 -6.18 2.08
CA SER A 69 -9.18 -4.73 2.18
C SER A 69 -8.21 -3.99 1.26
N LEU A 70 -6.94 -4.40 1.26
CA LEU A 70 -5.92 -3.84 0.39
C LEU A 70 -6.20 -4.09 -1.11
N GLY A 71 -6.69 -5.27 -1.47
CA GLY A 71 -7.08 -5.58 -2.85
C GLY A 71 -8.17 -4.65 -3.37
N LYS A 72 -9.16 -4.31 -2.52
CA LYS A 72 -10.19 -3.31 -2.86
C LYS A 72 -9.57 -1.92 -3.08
N ALA A 73 -8.68 -1.49 -2.19
CA ALA A 73 -8.00 -0.19 -2.35
C ALA A 73 -7.13 -0.13 -3.62
N VAL A 74 -6.45 -1.23 -3.99
CA VAL A 74 -5.69 -1.30 -5.26
C VAL A 74 -6.61 -1.19 -6.47
N LEU A 75 -7.78 -1.84 -6.45
CA LEU A 75 -8.76 -1.72 -7.52
C LEU A 75 -9.29 -0.28 -7.66
N ASP A 76 -9.58 0.38 -6.55
CA ASP A 76 -10.05 1.76 -6.53
C ASP A 76 -8.98 2.73 -7.08
N GLU A 77 -7.70 2.48 -6.76
CA GLU A 77 -6.56 3.24 -7.28
C GLU A 77 -6.38 3.04 -8.80
N LEU A 78 -6.47 1.79 -9.28
CA LEU A 78 -6.40 1.45 -10.71
C LEU A 78 -7.53 2.12 -11.50
N ARG A 79 -8.76 2.09 -10.99
CA ARG A 79 -9.92 2.75 -11.62
C ARG A 79 -9.75 4.26 -11.68
N SER A 80 -9.17 4.87 -10.65
CA SER A 80 -8.98 6.32 -10.57
C SER A 80 -7.94 6.84 -11.57
N HIS A 81 -6.97 6.02 -11.96
CA HIS A 81 -5.92 6.39 -12.93
C HIS A 81 -6.22 5.91 -14.36
N SER A 82 -7.13 4.95 -14.50
CA SER A 82 -7.62 4.47 -15.79
C SER A 82 -8.65 5.43 -16.37
N LYS A 83 -8.32 6.09 -17.50
CA LYS A 83 -9.33 6.73 -18.37
C LYS A 83 -10.32 5.72 -18.98
N ALA A 84 -10.06 4.42 -18.85
CA ALA A 84 -10.85 3.31 -19.41
C ALA A 84 -11.85 2.71 -18.41
N ALA A 85 -12.25 3.46 -17.36
CA ALA A 85 -13.18 3.00 -16.32
C ALA A 85 -14.60 2.63 -16.85
N GLU A 86 -14.84 2.76 -18.15
CA GLU A 86 -16.12 2.46 -18.81
C GLU A 86 -16.11 1.15 -19.62
N ASP A 87 -14.97 0.43 -19.71
CA ASP A 87 -14.88 -0.83 -20.47
C ASP A 87 -14.99 -2.07 -19.55
N PRO A 88 -16.05 -2.91 -19.65
CA PRO A 88 -16.18 -4.14 -18.87
C PRO A 88 -15.03 -5.14 -19.07
N SER A 89 -14.30 -5.05 -20.18
CA SER A 89 -13.08 -5.83 -20.44
C SER A 89 -11.91 -5.42 -19.53
N ALA A 90 -11.90 -4.18 -19.04
CA ALA A 90 -10.86 -3.65 -18.17
C ALA A 90 -10.98 -4.20 -16.73
N GLU A 91 -12.18 -4.52 -16.26
CA GLU A 91 -12.43 -5.01 -14.90
C GLU A 91 -11.77 -6.37 -14.60
N ALA A 92 -11.82 -7.29 -15.56
CA ALA A 92 -11.12 -8.58 -15.45
C ALA A 92 -9.59 -8.38 -15.36
N LYS A 93 -9.06 -7.44 -16.16
CA LYS A 93 -7.62 -7.09 -16.15
C LYS A 93 -7.22 -6.42 -14.84
N PHE A 94 -8.01 -5.46 -14.32
CA PHE A 94 -7.74 -4.81 -13.04
C PHE A 94 -7.77 -5.80 -11.89
N THR A 95 -8.68 -6.77 -11.91
CA THR A 95 -8.71 -7.84 -10.91
C THR A 95 -7.44 -8.68 -10.93
N GLU A 96 -6.92 -9.02 -12.11
CA GLU A 96 -5.66 -9.75 -12.23
C GLU A 96 -4.47 -8.91 -11.73
N ILE A 97 -4.40 -7.64 -12.14
CA ILE A 97 -3.37 -6.70 -11.69
C ILE A 97 -3.41 -6.53 -10.17
N ALA A 98 -4.59 -6.36 -9.58
CA ALA A 98 -4.77 -6.23 -8.14
C ALA A 98 -4.28 -7.48 -7.39
N LYS A 99 -4.58 -8.69 -7.89
CA LYS A 99 -4.04 -9.94 -7.32
C LYS A 99 -2.52 -9.98 -7.35
N ARG A 100 -1.90 -9.57 -8.47
CA ARG A 100 -0.43 -9.48 -8.61
C ARG A 100 0.18 -8.42 -7.71
N CYS A 101 -0.52 -7.31 -7.48
CA CYS A 101 -0.09 -6.26 -6.55
C CYS A 101 -0.10 -6.78 -5.11
N VAL A 102 -1.22 -7.37 -4.68
CA VAL A 102 -1.39 -7.90 -3.32
C VAL A 102 -0.44 -9.07 -3.03
N SER A 103 -0.02 -9.85 -4.04
CA SER A 103 0.94 -10.94 -3.84
C SER A 103 2.33 -10.45 -3.43
N ARG A 104 2.69 -9.19 -3.73
CA ARG A 104 3.95 -8.54 -3.32
C ARG A 104 3.92 -8.00 -1.89
N VAL A 105 2.80 -8.15 -1.20
CA VAL A 105 2.61 -7.67 0.17
C VAL A 105 2.85 -8.80 1.17
N ARG A 106 3.86 -8.61 2.01
CA ARG A 106 4.12 -9.47 3.16
C ARG A 106 3.53 -8.82 4.41
N ILE A 107 2.50 -9.44 4.98
CA ILE A 107 1.89 -8.98 6.23
C ILE A 107 2.49 -9.80 7.38
N LEU A 108 3.11 -9.11 8.33
CA LEU A 108 3.62 -9.68 9.57
C LEU A 108 2.65 -9.29 10.68
N ALA A 109 1.88 -10.25 11.16
CA ALA A 109 1.00 -10.07 12.31
C ALA A 109 1.86 -10.08 13.59
N CYS A 110 1.82 -8.99 14.36
CA CYS A 110 2.58 -8.86 15.59
C CYS A 110 1.61 -8.63 16.75
N PHE A 111 1.67 -9.51 17.75
CA PHE A 111 0.78 -9.47 18.92
C PHE A 111 1.50 -8.93 20.16
N SER A 112 2.83 -8.87 20.12
CA SER A 112 3.69 -8.39 21.21
C SER A 112 4.78 -7.46 20.71
N THR A 113 5.41 -6.73 21.64
CA THR A 113 6.60 -5.91 21.38
C THR A 113 7.80 -6.74 20.93
N ASP A 114 7.89 -7.99 21.39
CA ASP A 114 8.92 -8.93 20.94
C ASP A 114 8.72 -9.32 19.47
N ASP A 115 7.47 -9.54 19.04
CA ASP A 115 7.16 -9.84 17.63
C ASP A 115 7.59 -8.69 16.71
N VAL A 116 7.37 -7.44 17.14
CA VAL A 116 7.80 -6.25 16.39
C VAL A 116 9.32 -6.21 16.29
N SER A 117 10.00 -6.35 17.42
CA SER A 117 11.47 -6.31 17.48
C SER A 117 12.09 -7.39 16.60
N ASN A 118 11.54 -8.62 16.65
CA ASN A 118 11.98 -9.73 15.82
C ASN A 118 11.69 -9.51 14.32
N SER A 119 10.53 -8.94 14.00
CA SER A 119 10.14 -8.61 12.62
C SER A 119 11.06 -7.56 11.99
N LEU A 120 11.50 -6.57 12.78
CA LEU A 120 12.46 -5.55 12.35
C LEU A 120 13.87 -6.15 12.19
N ARG A 121 14.33 -6.96 13.14
CA ARG A 121 15.66 -7.60 13.09
C ARG A 121 15.82 -8.55 11.89
N LYS A 122 14.80 -9.35 11.59
CA LYS A 122 14.83 -10.30 10.46
C LYS A 122 14.91 -9.61 9.09
N ARG A 123 14.57 -8.33 8.97
CA ARG A 123 14.72 -7.59 7.70
C ARG A 123 16.17 -7.30 7.33
N VAL A 124 17.05 -7.11 8.32
CA VAL A 124 18.50 -6.92 8.08
C VAL A 124 19.12 -8.15 7.42
N LEU A 125 18.50 -9.33 7.56
CA LEU A 125 18.99 -10.59 6.97
C LEU A 125 18.40 -10.93 5.59
N LEU A 126 17.29 -10.31 5.19
CA LEU A 126 16.65 -10.54 3.89
C LEU A 126 17.08 -9.52 2.82
N ALA A 127 17.64 -8.39 3.24
CA ALA A 127 18.43 -7.51 2.38
C ALA A 127 19.86 -8.07 2.33
N GLY A 128 20.10 -9.05 1.47
CA GLY A 128 21.48 -9.45 1.14
C GLY A 128 22.29 -8.26 0.62
N PRO A 129 23.64 -8.33 0.63
CA PRO A 129 24.46 -7.22 0.14
C PRO A 129 24.10 -6.90 -1.32
N PRO A 130 24.19 -5.63 -1.73
CA PRO A 130 24.02 -5.28 -3.14
C PRO A 130 25.07 -6.05 -3.95
N GLN A 131 24.61 -6.82 -4.94
CA GLN A 131 25.46 -7.34 -6.01
C GLN A 131 25.79 -6.22 -6.99
#